data_AF-A0A5J5PZ70-F1
#
_entry.id   AF-A0A5J5PZ70-F1
#
_cell.length_a   1.000
_cell.length_b   1.000
_cell.length_c   1.000
_cell.angle_alpha   90.00
_cell.angle_beta   90.00
_cell.angle_gamma   90.00
#
_symmetry.space_group_name_H-M   'P 1'
#
loop_
_entity.id
_entity.type
_entity.pdbx_description
1 polymer ?
#
loop_
_entity_poly.entity_id
_entity_poly.type
_entity_poly.pdbx_seq_one_letter_code
_entity_poly.pdbx_strand_id
1 'polypeptide(L)'
;MAYAAMKPTKPGLEEPQEQIHKIRITLSSKNVKNLEKVCADLVRGAKDKRLRVKGPVRMPTKVLHITTRKSPCGEGTNTWDRFELRVHKRVIDLFSSPDMW
;
A
#
# COMPACT_ATOMS: atom_id res chain seq x y z
N MET A 1 -19.88 -8.21 -38.78
CA MET A 1 -20.94 -7.30 -38.30
C MET A 1 -20.28 -6.03 -37.80
N ALA A 2 -20.69 -4.90 -38.38
CA ALA A 2 -20.40 -3.50 -38.04
C ALA A 2 -18.93 -3.10 -37.75
N TYR A 3 -18.20 -2.73 -38.82
CA TYR A 3 -17.02 -1.88 -38.72
C TYR A 3 -17.48 -0.43 -38.49
N ALA A 4 -17.16 0.14 -37.33
CA ALA A 4 -17.41 1.56 -37.07
C ALA A 4 -16.38 2.40 -37.84
N ALA A 5 -16.88 3.35 -38.65
CA ALA A 5 -16.07 4.22 -39.49
C ALA A 5 -15.07 5.06 -38.67
N MET A 6 -13.78 4.84 -38.90
CA MET A 6 -12.71 5.74 -38.43
C MET A 6 -12.83 7.06 -39.20
N LYS A 7 -13.14 8.15 -38.49
CA LYS A 7 -13.09 9.51 -39.05
C LYS A 7 -11.63 9.89 -39.35
N PRO A 8 -11.35 10.65 -40.42
CA PRO A 8 -9.99 11.04 -40.76
C PRO A 8 -9.44 12.06 -39.75
N THR A 9 -8.51 11.64 -38.91
CA THR A 9 -7.82 12.54 -37.97
C THR A 9 -6.77 13.34 -38.74
N LYS A 10 -6.84 14.68 -38.64
CA LYS A 10 -5.81 15.59 -39.17
C LYS A 10 -4.47 15.31 -38.48
N PRO A 11 -3.34 15.23 -39.22
CA PRO A 11 -2.02 15.07 -38.60
C PRO A 11 -1.64 16.39 -37.90
N GLY A 12 -1.61 16.40 -36.57
CA GLY A 12 -1.11 17.53 -35.79
C GLY A 12 -1.90 17.97 -34.55
N LEU A 13 -3.00 17.29 -34.18
CA LEU A 13 -3.59 17.44 -32.85
C LEU A 13 -3.12 16.29 -31.97
N GLU A 14 -2.04 16.51 -31.21
CA GLU A 14 -1.77 15.69 -30.03
C GLU A 14 -2.94 15.93 -29.07
N GLU A 15 -3.77 14.90 -28.86
CA GLU A 15 -4.80 14.97 -27.82
C GLU A 15 -4.11 15.26 -26.48
N PRO A 16 -4.68 16.14 -25.63
CA PRO A 16 -4.10 16.43 -24.33
C PRO A 16 -4.02 15.12 -23.55
N GLN A 17 -2.81 14.59 -23.38
CA GLN A 17 -2.59 13.41 -22.57
C GLN A 17 -3.00 13.76 -21.14
N GLU A 18 -4.15 13.27 -20.70
CA GLU A 18 -4.57 13.39 -19.30
C GLU A 18 -3.44 12.87 -18.41
N GLN A 19 -2.87 13.74 -17.58
CA GLN A 19 -1.68 13.45 -16.81
C GLN A 19 -2.07 12.56 -15.61
N ILE A 20 -2.08 11.24 -15.80
CA ILE A 20 -2.49 10.30 -14.75
C ILE A 20 -1.41 10.24 -13.65
N HIS A 21 -1.76 10.70 -12.45
CA HIS A 21 -0.92 10.61 -11.26
C HIS A 21 -1.03 9.22 -10.62
N LYS A 22 0.11 8.55 -10.48
CA LYS A 22 0.23 7.24 -9.82
C LYS A 22 0.70 7.45 -8.39
N ILE A 23 -0.18 7.22 -7.43
CA ILE A 23 0.10 7.40 -6.01
C ILE A 23 0.22 6.04 -5.35
N ARG A 24 1.28 5.82 -4.58
CA ARG A 24 1.49 4.60 -3.78
C ARG A 24 1.40 4.92 -2.29
N ILE A 25 0.39 4.38 -1.64
CA ILE A 25 0.19 4.51 -0.19
C ILE A 25 0.72 3.25 0.48
N THR A 26 1.65 3.42 1.42
CA THR A 26 2.17 2.32 2.25
C THR A 26 1.69 2.49 3.68
N LEU A 27 0.93 1.52 4.18
CA LEU A 27 0.52 1.44 5.58
C LEU A 27 1.38 0.40 6.30
N SER A 28 1.99 0.78 7.41
CA SER A 28 2.78 -0.12 8.26
C SER A 28 2.29 -0.05 9.70
N SER A 29 2.04 -1.20 10.33
CA SER A 29 1.58 -1.26 11.72
C SER A 29 1.97 -2.58 12.38
N LYS A 30 1.96 -2.56 13.72
CA LYS A 30 2.15 -3.74 14.58
C LYS A 30 0.85 -4.53 14.77
N ASN A 31 -0.31 -3.87 14.72
CA ASN A 31 -1.61 -4.50 14.95
C ASN A 31 -2.32 -4.79 13.62
N VAL A 32 -2.51 -6.07 13.31
CA VAL A 32 -3.15 -6.54 12.07
C VAL A 32 -4.61 -6.10 11.98
N LYS A 33 -5.39 -6.19 13.06
CA LYS A 33 -6.84 -5.88 13.03
C LYS A 33 -7.09 -4.42 12.64
N ASN A 34 -6.34 -3.50 13.26
CA ASN A 34 -6.45 -2.09 12.97
C ASN A 34 -5.95 -1.77 11.56
N LEU A 35 -4.88 -2.42 11.12
CA LEU A 35 -4.31 -2.23 9.78
C LEU A 35 -5.30 -2.68 8.68
N GLU A 36 -5.94 -3.83 8.84
CA GLU A 36 -6.94 -4.33 7.90
C GLU A 36 -8.20 -3.46 7.88
N LYS A 37 -8.64 -2.94 9.04
CA LYS A 37 -9.77 -2.00 9.13
C LYS A 37 -9.50 -0.72 8.32
N VAL A 38 -8.38 -0.05 8.60
CA VAL A 38 -7.99 1.20 7.90
C VAL A 38 -7.81 0.96 6.40
N CYS A 39 -7.23 -0.18 6.05
CA CYS A 39 -7.04 -0.59 4.67
C CYS A 39 -8.37 -0.77 3.93
N ALA A 40 -9.35 -1.42 4.56
CA ALA A 40 -10.69 -1.60 4.00
C ALA A 40 -11.42 -0.25 3.85
N ASP A 41 -11.34 0.61 4.85
CA ASP A 41 -11.94 1.95 4.83
C ASP A 41 -11.36 2.82 3.70
N LEU A 42 -10.04 2.78 3.50
CA LEU A 42 -9.39 3.55 2.44
C LEU A 42 -9.78 3.06 1.04
N VAL A 43 -9.86 1.73 0.84
CA VAL A 43 -10.30 1.13 -0.43
C VAL A 43 -11.77 1.47 -0.71
N ARG A 44 -12.63 1.46 0.31
CA ARG A 44 -14.03 1.87 0.19
C ARG A 44 -14.12 3.35 -0.22
N GLY A 45 -13.47 4.25 0.51
CA GLY A 45 -13.50 5.68 0.19
C GLY A 45 -12.94 6.02 -1.19
N ALA A 46 -11.92 5.28 -1.66
CA ALA A 46 -11.40 5.45 -3.01
C ALA A 46 -12.38 4.97 -4.10
N LYS A 47 -13.12 3.89 -3.85
CA LYS A 47 -14.18 3.41 -4.75
C LYS A 47 -15.37 4.36 -4.81
N ASP A 48 -15.76 4.95 -3.68
CA ASP A 48 -16.86 5.92 -3.62
C ASP A 48 -16.55 7.16 -4.48
N LYS A 49 -15.28 7.58 -4.51
CA LYS A 49 -14.76 8.66 -5.37
C LYS A 49 -14.49 8.23 -6.82
N ARG A 50 -14.84 7.01 -7.21
CA ARG A 50 -14.63 6.43 -8.55
C ARG A 50 -13.17 6.43 -9.03
N LEU A 51 -12.21 6.36 -8.10
CA LEU A 51 -10.79 6.24 -8.45
C LEU A 51 -10.45 4.80 -8.87
N ARG A 52 -9.49 4.65 -9.78
CA ARG A 52 -8.94 3.33 -10.11
C ARG A 52 -7.98 2.92 -9.00
N VAL A 53 -8.31 1.81 -8.33
CA VAL A 53 -7.53 1.27 -7.20
C VAL A 53 -6.95 -0.09 -7.57
N LYS A 54 -5.65 -0.27 -7.38
CA LYS A 54 -5.06 -1.60 -7.21
C LYS A 54 -5.13 -1.94 -5.73
N GLY A 55 -5.82 -3.04 -5.44
CA GLY A 55 -6.17 -3.46 -4.09
C GLY A 55 -4.96 -3.59 -3.15
N PRO A 56 -5.21 -3.77 -1.85
CA PRO A 56 -4.15 -3.77 -0.86
C PRO A 56 -3.27 -5.02 -0.98
N VAL A 57 -2.05 -4.81 -1.45
CA VAL A 57 -1.03 -5.85 -1.53
C VAL A 57 -0.47 -6.09 -0.13
N ARG A 58 -0.58 -7.35 0.33
CA ARG A 58 -0.01 -7.78 1.61
C ARG A 58 1.46 -8.07 1.42
N MET A 59 2.31 -7.24 1.99
CA MET A 59 3.75 -7.50 2.02
C MET A 59 4.07 -8.54 3.12
N PRO A 60 5.14 -9.33 2.96
CA PRO A 60 5.61 -10.25 3.98
C PRO A 60 5.79 -9.54 5.33
N THR A 61 5.39 -10.20 6.40
CA THR A 61 5.56 -9.68 7.76
C THR A 61 7.04 -9.72 8.11
N LYS A 62 7.61 -8.58 8.50
CA LYS A 62 8.97 -8.53 9.02
C LYS A 62 8.94 -8.85 10.50
N VAL A 63 9.71 -9.86 10.91
CA VAL A 63 9.86 -10.25 12.30
C VAL A 63 11.25 -9.80 12.76
N LEU A 64 11.29 -8.90 13.73
CA LEU A 64 12.52 -8.44 14.36
C LEU A 64 12.69 -9.20 15.67
N HIS A 65 13.82 -9.90 15.80
CA HIS A 65 14.17 -10.65 16.99
C HIS A 65 15.31 -9.94 17.71
N ILE A 66 15.12 -9.68 19.01
CA ILE A 66 16.19 -9.20 19.89
C ILE A 66 16.30 -10.23 21.01
N THR A 67 17.45 -10.89 21.08
CA THR A 67 17.76 -11.85 22.15
C THR A 67 18.85 -11.26 23.03
N THR A 68 18.53 -11.01 24.30
CA THR A 68 19.44 -10.39 25.27
C THR A 68 19.50 -11.22 26.53
N ARG A 69 20.61 -11.12 27.26
CA ARG A 69 20.73 -11.72 28.59
C ARG A 69 19.78 -10.99 29.54
N LYS A 70 19.09 -11.73 30.42
CA LYS A 70 18.22 -11.13 31.45
C LYS A 70 19.01 -10.35 32.49
N SER A 71 20.14 -10.90 32.92
CA SER A 71 20.97 -10.28 33.95
C SER A 71 21.91 -9.22 33.36
N PRO A 72 22.09 -8.07 34.05
CA PRO A 72 22.97 -7.00 33.59
C PRO A 72 24.46 -7.26 33.89
N CYS A 73 24.77 -8.03 34.94
CA CYS A 73 26.10 -8.12 35.54
C CYS A 73 26.89 -9.39 35.19
N GLY A 74 26.44 -10.22 34.26
CA GLY A 74 27.22 -11.39 33.83
C GLY A 74 27.22 -12.58 34.81
N GLU A 75 26.73 -12.39 36.04
CA GLU A 75 26.58 -13.39 37.08
C GLU A 75 25.20 -14.08 37.07
N GLY A 76 25.12 -15.23 37.74
CA GLY A 76 23.89 -16.04 37.87
C GLY A 76 23.63 -17.02 36.71
N THR A 77 22.44 -17.64 36.69
CA THR A 77 22.07 -18.61 35.66
C THR A 77 21.91 -17.96 34.28
N ASN A 78 22.43 -18.60 33.24
CA ASN A 78 22.37 -18.13 31.85
C ASN A 78 20.94 -18.15 31.29
N THR A 79 20.18 -17.11 31.62
CA THR A 79 18.81 -16.90 31.17
C THR A 79 18.74 -15.77 30.15
N TRP A 80 17.89 -15.95 29.14
CA TRP A 80 17.78 -15.06 27.98
C TRP A 80 16.33 -14.61 27.80
N ASP A 81 16.15 -13.33 27.47
CA ASP A 81 14.90 -12.80 26.96
C ASP A 81 14.89 -12.85 25.43
N ARG A 82 13.74 -13.23 24.88
CA ARG A 82 13.49 -13.27 23.44
C ARG A 82 12.36 -12.30 23.12
N PHE A 83 12.74 -11.09 22.73
CA PHE A 83 11.78 -10.08 22.30
C PHE A 83 11.49 -10.23 20.81
N GLU A 84 10.21 -10.15 20.45
CA GLU A 84 9.74 -10.24 19.08
C GLU A 84 8.90 -9.01 18.72
N LEU A 85 9.23 -8.36 17.60
CA LEU A 85 8.40 -7.33 17.00
C LEU A 85 7.98 -7.73 15.59
N ARG A 86 6.67 -7.88 15.38
CA ARG A 86 6.08 -8.11 14.05
C ARG A 86 5.62 -6.80 13.43
N VAL A 87 6.12 -6.50 12.24
CA VAL A 87 5.70 -5.34 11.45
C VAL A 87 5.00 -5.82 10.20
N HIS A 88 3.73 -5.45 10.07
CA HIS A 88 2.88 -5.77 8.93
C HIS A 88 2.79 -4.57 8.00
N LYS A 89 2.96 -4.81 6.69
CA LYS A 89 2.90 -3.78 5.66
C LYS A 89 1.80 -4.09 4.64
N ARG A 90 1.05 -3.04 4.26
CA ARG A 90 0.06 -3.06 3.17
C ARG A 90 0.41 -1.95 2.19
N VAL A 91 0.32 -2.24 0.90
CA VAL A 91 0.58 -1.26 -0.17
C VAL A 91 -0.67 -1.14 -1.02
N ILE A 92 -1.13 0.09 -1.24
CA ILE A 92 -2.29 0.41 -2.07
C ILE A 92 -1.82 1.37 -3.15
N ASP A 93 -2.09 1.04 -4.41
CA ASP A 93 -1.77 1.92 -5.53
C ASP A 93 -3.07 2.55 -6.08
N LEU A 94 -3.07 3.88 -6.19
CA LEU A 94 -4.17 4.69 -6.67
C LEU A 94 -3.75 5.41 -7.96
N PHE A 95 -4.70 5.57 -8.88
CA PHE A 95 -4.54 6.38 -10.08
C PHE A 95 -5.57 7.51 -10.03
N SER A 96 -5.09 8.76 -10.04
CA SER A 96 -5.93 9.97 -10.05
C SER A 96 -5.68 10.76 -11.32
N SER A 97 -6.74 11.32 -11.89
CA SER A 97 -6.61 12.44 -12.83
C SER A 97 -6.31 13.74 -12.04
N PRO A 98 -5.68 14.76 -12.67
CA PRO A 98 -5.34 16.02 -12.01
C PRO A 98 -6.55 16.82 -11.53
N ASP A 99 -7.72 16.63 -12.14
CA ASP A 99 -8.91 17.49 -11.95
C ASP A 99 -9.79 17.12 -10.75
N MET A 100 -9.41 16.13 -9.95
CA MET A 100 -10.13 15.72 -8.74
C MET A 100 -9.52 16.36 -7.49
N TRP A 101 -9.60 17.68 -7.37
CA TRP A 101 -9.23 18.43 -6.17
C TRP A 101 -10.46 19.06 -5.53
#